data_AF-A0A6B0SFY6-F1
#
_entry.id   AF-A0A6B0SFY6-F1
#
_cell.length_a   1.000
_cell.length_b   1.000
_cell.length_c   1.000
_cell.angle_alpha   90.00
_cell.angle_beta   90.00
_cell.angle_gamma   90.00
#
_symmetry.space_group_name_H-M   'P 1'
#
loop_
_entity.id
_entity.type
_entity.pdbx_description
1 polymer ?
#
loop_
_entity_poly.entity_id
_entity_poly.type
_entity_poly.pdbx_seq_one_letter_code
_entity_poly.pdbx_strand_id
1 'polypeptide(L)'
;MSEHTDQLVRDIDEVVTDVFDLADRRRAKERAGSRRDAYEKGLTEVQRIAGKPQATKLAEWIQSQMREREAFPSAREVRKQGARICRESGHEVSTSSWLGA
;
A
#
# COMPACT_ATOMS: atom_id res chain seq x y z
N MET A 1 0.50 12.97 8.46
CA MET A 1 0.26 12.38 7.13
C MET A 1 -0.39 13.40 6.22
N SER A 2 -0.31 13.21 4.90
CA SER A 2 -1.06 14.03 3.93
C SER A 2 -2.49 13.51 3.79
N GLU A 3 -3.47 14.42 3.65
CA GLU A 3 -4.88 14.09 3.40
C GLU A 3 -5.08 13.11 2.23
N HIS A 4 -4.21 13.18 1.20
CA HIS A 4 -4.23 12.25 0.07
C HIS A 4 -3.88 10.82 0.49
N THR A 5 -2.83 10.67 1.29
CA THR A 5 -2.41 9.34 1.78
C THR A 5 -3.47 8.75 2.72
N ASP A 6 -4.07 9.57 3.58
CA ASP A 6 -5.15 9.14 4.48
C ASP A 6 -6.34 8.61 3.68
N GLN A 7 -6.70 9.28 2.58
CA GLN A 7 -7.76 8.82 1.70
C GLN A 7 -7.40 7.49 1.03
N LEU A 8 -6.18 7.34 0.48
CA LEU A 8 -5.75 6.08 -0.14
C LEU A 8 -5.77 4.90 0.84
N VAL A 9 -5.41 5.12 2.11
CA VAL A 9 -5.49 4.07 3.14
C VAL A 9 -6.94 3.69 3.43
N ARG A 10 -7.86 4.67 3.49
CA ARG A 10 -9.30 4.40 3.65
C ARG A 10 -9.86 3.61 2.47
N ASP A 11 -9.49 3.96 1.25
CA ASP A 11 -9.93 3.24 0.05
C ASP A 11 -9.44 1.79 0.05
N ILE A 12 -8.22 1.52 0.56
CA ILE A 12 -7.72 0.15 0.76
C ILE A 12 -8.52 -0.58 1.85
N ASP A 13 -8.84 0.07 2.97
CA ASP A 13 -9.63 -0.49 4.07
C ASP A 13 -11.06 -0.87 3.61
N GLU A 14 -11.65 -0.15 2.66
CA GLU A 14 -12.95 -0.47 2.06
C GLU A 14 -12.90 -1.77 1.26
N VAL A 15 -11.88 -1.95 0.41
CA VAL A 15 -11.68 -3.19 -0.37
C VAL A 15 -11.54 -4.42 0.52
N VAL A 16 -10.95 -4.29 1.71
CA VAL A 16 -10.88 -5.38 2.69
C VAL A 16 -12.26 -5.84 3.12
N THR A 17 -13.21 -4.91 3.26
CA THR A 17 -14.58 -5.24 3.66
C THR A 17 -15.33 -5.98 2.56
N ASP A 18 -15.05 -5.64 1.30
CA ASP A 18 -15.68 -6.26 0.13
C ASP A 18 -15.10 -7.64 -0.21
N VAL A 19 -13.79 -7.82 -0.07
CA VAL A 19 -13.08 -9.04 -0.49
C VAL A 19 -13.16 -10.16 0.57
N PHE A 20 -13.18 -9.83 1.87
CA PHE A 20 -13.14 -10.85 2.93
C PHE A 20 -14.51 -11.06 3.59
N ASP A 21 -14.93 -12.33 3.74
CA ASP A 21 -16.17 -12.71 4.42
C ASP A 21 -16.14 -12.40 5.94
N LEU A 22 -17.30 -12.43 6.61
CA LEU A 22 -17.44 -12.09 8.03
C LEU A 22 -16.57 -12.94 8.99
N ALA A 23 -16.30 -14.20 8.67
CA ALA A 23 -15.48 -15.09 9.49
C ALA A 23 -13.98 -14.79 9.32
N ASP A 24 -13.55 -14.43 8.11
CA ASP A 24 -12.20 -13.98 7.83
C ASP A 24 -11.94 -12.54 8.27
N ARG A 25 -12.97 -11.69 8.39
CA ARG A 25 -12.84 -10.28 8.81
C ARG A 25 -12.14 -10.09 10.15
N ARG A 26 -12.35 -10.95 11.16
CA ARG A 26 -11.66 -10.76 12.47
C ARG A 26 -10.15 -11.00 12.38
N ARG A 27 -9.74 -12.06 11.68
CA ARG A 27 -8.32 -12.36 11.42
C ARG A 27 -7.71 -11.40 10.40
N ALA A 28 -8.50 -10.96 9.43
CA ALA A 28 -8.12 -9.93 8.47
C ALA A 28 -7.89 -8.59 9.17
N LYS A 29 -8.73 -8.21 10.14
CA LYS A 29 -8.65 -6.94 10.88
C LYS A 29 -7.43 -6.87 11.81
N GLU A 30 -7.09 -7.95 12.53
CA GLU A 30 -5.84 -8.02 13.30
C GLU A 30 -4.61 -7.87 12.40
N ARG A 31 -4.61 -8.54 11.24
CA ARG A 31 -3.50 -8.42 10.30
C ARG A 31 -3.50 -7.07 9.57
N ALA A 32 -4.68 -6.48 9.32
CA ALA A 32 -4.85 -5.18 8.69
C ALA A 32 -4.19 -4.10 9.52
N GLY A 33 -4.31 -4.11 10.85
CA GLY A 33 -3.62 -3.14 11.73
C GLY A 33 -2.11 -3.09 11.49
N SER A 34 -1.42 -4.24 11.57
CA SER A 34 0.03 -4.31 11.29
C SER A 34 0.41 -3.99 9.84
N ARG A 35 -0.52 -4.15 8.90
CA ARG A 35 -0.33 -3.88 7.47
C ARG A 35 -0.64 -2.44 7.10
N ARG A 36 -1.54 -1.79 7.83
CA ARG A 36 -1.95 -0.41 7.66
C ARG A 36 -0.75 0.51 7.84
N ASP A 37 0.04 0.31 8.89
CA ASP A 37 1.28 1.04 9.11
C ASP A 37 2.27 0.88 7.95
N ALA A 38 2.36 -0.33 7.38
CA ALA A 38 3.22 -0.60 6.24
C ALA A 38 2.70 0.05 4.94
N TYR A 39 1.39 0.06 4.72
CA TYR A 39 0.79 0.68 3.54
C TYR A 39 0.88 2.19 3.63
N GLU A 40 0.53 2.76 4.77
CA GLU A 40 0.68 4.17 5.10
C GLU A 40 2.11 4.64 4.85
N LYS A 41 3.10 3.91 5.37
CA LYS A 41 4.52 4.24 5.20
C LYS A 41 4.94 4.14 3.73
N GLY A 42 4.51 3.10 3.02
CA GLY A 42 4.78 2.94 1.59
C GLY A 42 4.20 4.07 0.74
N LEU A 43 2.92 4.39 0.96
CA LEU A 43 2.21 5.44 0.22
C LEU A 43 2.79 6.82 0.53
N THR A 44 3.10 7.11 1.80
CA THR A 44 3.74 8.37 2.22
C THR A 44 5.07 8.55 1.51
N GLU A 45 5.93 7.53 1.50
CA GLU A 45 7.25 7.64 0.87
C GLU A 45 7.18 7.75 -0.65
N VAL A 46 6.32 6.97 -1.31
CA VAL A 46 6.09 7.13 -2.76
C VAL A 46 5.56 8.52 -3.08
N GLN A 47 4.59 9.03 -2.30
CA GLN A 47 4.07 10.38 -2.49
C GLN A 47 5.16 11.44 -2.32
N ARG A 48 6.01 11.29 -1.30
CA ARG A 48 7.11 12.22 -1.02
C ARG A 48 8.15 12.25 -2.14
N ILE A 49 8.49 11.08 -2.69
CA ILE A 49 9.56 10.95 -3.68
C ILE A 49 9.06 11.25 -5.09
N ALA A 50 7.95 10.63 -5.48
CA ALA A 50 7.49 10.58 -6.86
C ALA A 50 6.17 11.32 -7.09
N GLY A 51 5.47 11.73 -6.04
CA GLY A 51 4.24 12.53 -6.11
C GLY A 51 2.95 11.72 -5.92
N LYS A 52 1.83 12.45 -5.82
CA LYS A 52 0.48 11.88 -5.61
C LYS A 52 0.07 10.82 -6.63
N PRO A 53 0.29 11.01 -7.96
CA PRO A 53 -0.13 10.01 -8.95
C PRO A 53 0.53 8.64 -8.74
N GLN A 54 1.80 8.62 -8.35
CA GLN A 54 2.57 7.42 -8.11
C GLN A 54 2.13 6.71 -6.83
N ALA A 55 1.78 7.48 -5.79
CA ALA A 55 1.16 6.93 -4.59
C ALA A 55 -0.20 6.30 -4.90
N THR A 56 -1.02 6.95 -5.74
CA THR A 56 -2.29 6.38 -6.23
C THR A 56 -2.07 5.06 -6.98
N LYS A 57 -1.09 4.99 -7.88
CA LYS A 57 -0.73 3.74 -8.59
C LYS A 57 -0.35 2.61 -7.62
N LEU A 58 0.36 2.93 -6.53
CA LEU A 58 0.69 1.93 -5.52
C LEU A 58 -0.56 1.44 -4.78
N ALA A 59 -1.47 2.35 -4.41
CA ALA A 59 -2.73 2.00 -3.76
C ALA A 59 -3.60 1.12 -4.66
N GLU A 60 -3.76 1.49 -5.94
CA GLU A 60 -4.49 0.69 -6.94
C GLU A 60 -3.92 -0.71 -7.06
N TRP A 61 -2.59 -0.83 -7.09
CA TRP A 61 -1.92 -2.13 -7.11
C TRP A 61 -2.21 -2.94 -5.84
N ILE A 62 -2.16 -2.34 -4.65
CA ILE A 62 -2.49 -3.03 -3.39
C ILE A 62 -3.93 -3.58 -3.46
N GLN A 63 -4.88 -2.76 -3.90
CA GLN A 63 -6.27 -3.17 -4.01
C GLN A 63 -6.48 -4.29 -5.05
N SER A 64 -5.79 -4.22 -6.19
CA SER A 64 -5.80 -5.31 -7.20
C SER A 64 -5.27 -6.61 -6.59
N GLN A 65 -4.17 -6.57 -5.83
CA GLN A 65 -3.63 -7.77 -5.18
C GLN A 65 -4.62 -8.38 -4.19
N MET A 66 -5.34 -7.55 -3.43
CA MET A 66 -6.39 -8.03 -2.54
C MET A 66 -7.53 -8.70 -3.31
N ARG A 67 -8.03 -8.06 -4.37
CA ARG A 67 -9.13 -8.60 -5.19
C ARG A 67 -8.76 -9.89 -5.93
N GLU A 68 -7.54 -9.98 -6.46
CA GLU A 68 -7.12 -11.11 -7.29
C GLU A 68 -6.69 -12.34 -6.47
N ARG A 69 -6.08 -12.10 -5.30
CA ARG A 69 -5.50 -13.18 -4.49
C ARG A 69 -6.30 -13.49 -3.23
N GLU A 70 -7.36 -12.72 -2.97
CA GLU A 70 -8.10 -12.74 -1.71
C GLU A 70 -7.14 -12.66 -0.50
N ALA A 71 -6.06 -11.88 -0.65
CA ALA A 71 -4.97 -11.84 0.31
C ALA A 71 -4.31 -10.47 0.34
N PHE A 72 -3.85 -10.09 1.53
CA PHE A 72 -3.13 -8.84 1.71
C PHE A 72 -1.69 -8.97 1.19
N PRO A 73 -1.21 -8.05 0.32
CA PRO A 73 0.20 -7.99 0.00
C PRO A 73 1.03 -7.70 1.25
N SER A 74 2.17 -8.36 1.39
CA SER A 74 3.09 -8.16 2.51
C SER A 74 3.78 -6.78 2.43
N ALA A 75 4.27 -6.29 3.57
CA ALA A 75 5.05 -5.05 3.63
C ALA A 75 6.29 -5.06 2.72
N ARG A 76 6.89 -6.24 2.50
CA ARG A 76 8.01 -6.41 1.58
C ARG A 76 7.58 -6.27 0.12
N GLU A 77 6.44 -6.84 -0.26
CA GLU A 77 5.89 -6.70 -1.60
C GLU A 77 5.52 -5.24 -1.89
N VAL A 78 4.85 -4.56 -0.96
CA VAL A 78 4.52 -3.13 -1.07
C VAL A 78 5.76 -2.27 -1.24
N ARG A 79 6.83 -2.48 -0.44
CA ARG A 79 8.10 -1.75 -0.63
C ARG A 79 8.71 -1.97 -2.01
N LYS A 80 8.74 -3.23 -2.48
CA LYS A 80 9.30 -3.55 -3.80
C LYS A 80 8.52 -2.88 -4.92
N GLN A 81 7.19 -2.92 -4.84
CA GLN A 81 6.34 -2.28 -5.84
C GLN A 81 6.45 -0.76 -5.78
N GLY A 82 6.48 -0.15 -4.59
CA GLY A 82 6.72 1.28 -4.44
C GLY A 82 8.05 1.72 -5.05
N ALA A 83 9.13 0.97 -4.81
CA ALA A 83 10.43 1.25 -5.40
C ALA A 83 10.41 1.15 -6.93
N ARG A 84 9.70 0.15 -7.46
CA ARG A 84 9.51 0.00 -8.91
C ARG A 84 8.78 1.22 -9.49
N ILE A 85 7.68 1.64 -8.89
CA ILE A 85 6.89 2.80 -9.34
C ILE A 85 7.75 4.08 -9.33
N CYS A 86 8.53 4.32 -8.26
CA CYS A 86 9.43 5.48 -8.20
C CYS A 86 10.50 5.45 -9.30
N ARG A 87 11.09 4.28 -9.58
CA ARG A 87 12.08 4.11 -10.65
C ARG A 87 11.49 4.32 -12.04
N GLU A 88 10.29 3.79 -12.28
CA GLU A 88 9.56 3.99 -13.54
C GLU A 88 9.21 5.48 -13.78
N SER A 89 9.12 6.29 -12.72
CA SER A 89 8.94 7.75 -12.84
C SER A 89 10.24 8.57 -12.78
N GLY A 90 11.40 7.93 -12.88
CA GLY A 90 12.71 8.59 -13.00
C GLY A 90 13.47 8.82 -11.69
N HIS A 91 13.02 8.25 -10.55
CA HIS A 91 13.72 8.38 -9.28
C HIS A 91 14.51 7.12 -8.93
N GLU A 92 15.79 7.29 -8.60
CA GLU A 92 16.62 6.20 -8.11
C GLU A 92 16.40 6.01 -6.60
N VAL A 93 15.74 4.92 -6.23
CA VAL A 93 15.44 4.57 -4.82
C VAL A 93 15.91 3.16 -4.48
N SER A 94 16.37 2.97 -3.25
CA SER A 94 16.72 1.65 -2.71
C SER A 94 15.51 0.90 -2.16
N THR A 95 15.57 -0.43 -2.11
CA THR A 95 14.61 -1.29 -1.40
C THR A 95 15.07 -1.70 0.01
N SER A 96 16.26 -1.26 0.46
CA SER A 96 16.85 -1.68 1.75
C SER A 96 16.14 -1.07 2.96
N SER A 97 15.72 0.20 2.86
CA SER A 97 14.83 0.88 3.80
C SER A 97 13.46 1.16 3.15
N TRP A 98 12.60 1.97 3.75
CA TRP A 98 11.37 2.41 3.08
C TRP A 98 11.72 3.46 2.01
N LEU A 99 12.20 2.98 0.86
CA LEU A 99 12.53 3.80 -0.32
C LEU A 99 13.64 4.84 -0.07
N GLY A 100 14.50 4.62 0.93
CA GLY A 100 15.58 5.53 1.32
C GLY A 100 15.31 6.37 2.57
N ALA A 101 14.12 6.24 3.18
CA ALA A 101 13.81 6.78 4.52
C ALA A 101 14.20 5.82 5.65
#